data_AF-A0A7W1SMK5-F1
#
_entry.id   AF-A0A7W1SMK5-F1
#
_cell.length_a   1.000
_cell.length_b   1.000
_cell.length_c   1.000
_cell.angle_alpha   90.00
_cell.angle_beta   90.00
_cell.angle_gamma   90.00
#
_symmetry.space_group_name_H-M   'P 1'
#
loop_
_entity.id
_entity.type
_entity.pdbx_description
1 polymer ?
#
loop_
_entity_poly.entity_id
_entity_poly.type
_entity_poly.pdbx_seq_one_letter_code
_entity_poly.pdbx_strand_id
1 'polypeptide(L)'
;LEVTVKGVIAPKGRLLGQSFDAFVLLPFSTFEAAYGRRKTTVVSVKMASADAIDEAMTRAEEAMRVAHRLRPGEENDFTVDKADAFVAFWKQLTSLLFTAIPAVVAIGVVVGGIVIMNIMLMTVNERTREIGLRKSLGATRADIRRQFLVEALVLTSLGGALGVLIGWGLAFGVSTFTPLPARITLWSVALALAVGSGAGTLFGVYPATRASRLDPITALRME
;
A
#
# COMPACT_ATOMS: atom_id res chain seq x y z
N LEU A 1 -11.85 -17.63 -47.73
CA LEU A 1 -12.78 -16.89 -46.83
C LEU A 1 -12.55 -15.41 -47.07
N GLU A 2 -13.51 -14.69 -47.65
CA GLU A 2 -13.40 -13.23 -47.72
C GLU A 2 -13.92 -12.65 -46.40
N VAL A 3 -13.07 -11.91 -45.69
CA VAL A 3 -13.41 -11.30 -44.39
C VAL A 3 -13.09 -9.81 -44.43
N THR A 4 -14.04 -9.00 -43.96
CA THR A 4 -13.87 -7.55 -43.84
C THR A 4 -13.28 -7.21 -42.47
N VAL A 5 -12.17 -6.46 -42.46
CA VAL A 5 -11.55 -5.98 -41.21
C VAL A 5 -12.46 -4.92 -40.58
N LYS A 6 -12.95 -5.19 -39.36
CA LYS A 6 -13.82 -4.27 -38.60
C LYS A 6 -13.08 -3.38 -37.60
N GLY A 7 -11.85 -3.76 -37.24
CA GLY A 7 -11.04 -3.00 -36.28
C GLY A 7 -9.65 -3.58 -36.15
N VAL A 8 -8.76 -2.77 -35.57
CA VAL A 8 -7.38 -3.14 -35.24
C VAL A 8 -7.15 -2.94 -33.75
N ILE A 9 -6.39 -3.84 -33.14
CA ILE A 9 -6.05 -3.76 -31.71
C ILE A 9 -4.82 -2.86 -31.57
N ALA A 10 -4.73 -2.12 -30.46
CA ALA A 10 -3.57 -1.30 -30.16
C ALA A 10 -2.28 -2.17 -30.13
N PRO A 11 -1.16 -1.68 -30.68
CA PRO A 11 0.08 -2.44 -30.75
C PRO A 11 0.55 -2.82 -29.35
N LYS A 12 0.81 -4.11 -29.13
CA LYS A 12 1.38 -4.64 -27.89
C LYS A 12 2.91 -4.64 -27.94
N GLY A 13 3.49 -4.60 -29.14
CA GLY A 13 4.92 -4.50 -29.38
C GLY A 13 5.63 -5.86 -29.41
N ARG A 14 6.96 -5.82 -29.34
CA ARG A 14 7.82 -7.00 -29.32
C ARG A 14 8.45 -7.17 -27.95
N LEU A 15 8.34 -8.37 -27.38
CA LEU A 15 9.10 -8.79 -26.20
C LEU A 15 10.01 -9.96 -26.60
N LEU A 16 11.30 -9.86 -26.28
CA LEU A 16 12.29 -10.93 -26.52
C LEU A 16 12.30 -11.47 -27.97
N GLY A 17 12.14 -10.59 -28.97
CA GLY A 17 12.16 -10.96 -30.39
C GLY A 17 10.86 -11.61 -30.92
N GLN A 18 9.90 -11.94 -30.05
CA GLN A 18 8.58 -12.45 -30.43
C GLN A 18 7.61 -11.29 -30.65
N SER A 19 6.86 -11.30 -31.76
CA SER A 19 5.83 -10.31 -32.05
C SER A 19 4.49 -10.76 -31.51
N PHE A 20 3.89 -9.94 -30.64
CA PHE A 20 2.55 -10.16 -30.12
C PHE A 20 1.45 -9.53 -30.99
N ASP A 21 1.82 -8.97 -32.14
CA ASP A 21 0.92 -8.23 -33.02
C ASP A 21 0.45 -9.06 -34.23
N ALA A 22 1.04 -10.25 -34.43
CA ALA A 22 0.73 -11.14 -35.56
C ALA A 22 -0.41 -12.12 -35.23
N PHE A 23 -1.61 -11.62 -34.96
CA PHE A 23 -2.80 -12.45 -34.77
C PHE A 23 -4.04 -11.81 -35.40
N VAL A 24 -5.01 -12.64 -35.75
CA VAL A 24 -6.33 -12.21 -36.24
C VAL A 24 -7.39 -12.77 -35.33
N LEU A 25 -8.33 -11.93 -34.89
CA LEU A 25 -9.51 -12.36 -34.14
C LEU A 25 -10.70 -12.47 -35.09
N LEU A 26 -11.38 -13.60 -35.02
CA LEU A 26 -12.60 -13.89 -35.76
C LEU A 26 -13.68 -14.31 -34.76
N PRO A 27 -14.96 -13.99 -35.00
CA PRO A 27 -16.05 -14.55 -34.20
C PRO A 27 -16.03 -16.08 -34.24
N PHE A 28 -16.27 -16.71 -33.08
CA PHE A 28 -16.21 -18.17 -32.94
C PHE A 28 -17.14 -18.89 -33.93
N SER A 29 -18.37 -18.40 -34.11
CA SER A 29 -19.33 -18.97 -35.06
C SER A 29 -18.86 -18.92 -36.51
N THR A 30 -18.21 -17.83 -36.93
CA THR A 30 -17.64 -17.68 -38.28
C THR A 30 -16.48 -18.64 -38.51
N PHE A 31 -15.63 -18.82 -37.50
CA PHE A 31 -14.53 -19.79 -37.57
C PHE A 31 -15.05 -21.22 -37.70
N GLU A 32 -16.04 -21.63 -36.89
CA GLU A 32 -16.63 -22.97 -36.99
C GLU A 32 -17.30 -23.23 -38.35
N ALA A 33 -18.03 -22.25 -38.90
CA ALA A 33 -18.68 -22.39 -40.21
C ALA A 33 -17.68 -22.53 -41.36
N ALA A 34 -16.53 -21.84 -41.26
CA ALA A 34 -15.50 -21.80 -42.29
C ALA A 34 -14.57 -23.03 -42.27
N TYR A 35 -14.19 -23.48 -41.08
CA TYR A 35 -13.13 -24.47 -40.88
C TYR A 35 -13.60 -25.76 -40.19
N GLY A 36 -14.89 -25.84 -39.84
CA GLY A 36 -15.47 -26.95 -39.09
C GLY A 36 -15.19 -26.87 -37.59
N ARG A 37 -15.88 -27.72 -36.83
CA ARG A 37 -15.65 -27.84 -35.37
C ARG A 37 -14.31 -28.50 -35.10
N ARG A 38 -13.42 -27.80 -34.40
CA ARG A 38 -12.19 -28.40 -33.87
C ARG A 38 -12.51 -29.22 -32.62
N LYS A 39 -11.72 -30.29 -32.41
CA LYS A 39 -11.81 -31.13 -31.19
C LYS A 39 -11.25 -30.43 -29.94
N THR A 40 -10.42 -29.41 -30.10
CA THR A 40 -9.77 -28.72 -28.98
C THR A 40 -10.18 -27.25 -28.99
N THR A 41 -10.93 -26.83 -27.97
CA THR A 41 -11.37 -25.45 -27.75
C THR A 41 -10.82 -24.97 -26.42
N VAL A 42 -10.08 -23.87 -26.43
CA VAL A 42 -9.58 -23.24 -25.21
C VAL A 42 -10.58 -22.17 -24.79
N VAL A 43 -11.12 -22.29 -23.58
CA VAL A 43 -12.02 -21.30 -23.01
C VAL A 43 -11.24 -20.49 -21.98
N SER A 44 -11.04 -19.20 -22.25
CA SER A 44 -10.39 -18.29 -21.31
C SER A 44 -11.44 -17.58 -20.46
N VAL A 45 -11.33 -17.71 -19.13
CA VAL A 45 -12.21 -17.03 -18.18
C VAL A 45 -11.40 -16.03 -17.36
N LYS A 46 -11.88 -14.79 -17.27
CA LYS A 46 -11.23 -13.72 -16.50
C LYS A 46 -11.93 -13.56 -15.15
N MET A 47 -11.17 -13.65 -14.07
CA MET A 47 -11.66 -13.39 -12.71
C MET A 47 -11.56 -11.90 -12.36
N ALA A 48 -12.41 -11.47 -11.43
CA ALA A 48 -12.42 -10.10 -10.91
C ALA A 48 -11.23 -9.82 -9.96
N SER A 49 -10.74 -10.83 -9.25
CA SER A 49 -9.61 -10.74 -8.33
C SER A 49 -8.70 -11.97 -8.45
N ALA A 50 -7.44 -11.83 -8.00
CA ALA A 50 -6.47 -12.92 -7.99
C ALA A 50 -6.84 -14.02 -6.97
N ASP A 51 -7.40 -13.63 -5.82
CA ASP A 51 -7.74 -14.55 -4.73
C ASP A 51 -8.86 -15.53 -5.12
N ALA A 52 -9.72 -15.14 -6.05
CA ALA A 52 -10.81 -15.97 -6.56
C ALA A 52 -10.35 -17.01 -7.60
N ILE A 53 -9.10 -16.96 -8.08
CA ILE A 53 -8.64 -17.84 -9.16
C ILE A 53 -8.64 -19.30 -8.72
N ASP A 54 -8.14 -19.62 -7.53
CA ASP A 54 -8.02 -21.01 -7.07
C ASP A 54 -9.42 -21.65 -6.88
N GLU A 55 -10.36 -20.93 -6.26
CA GLU A 55 -11.76 -21.38 -6.12
C GLU A 55 -12.45 -21.50 -7.50
N ALA A 56 -12.21 -20.54 -8.39
CA ALA A 56 -12.79 -20.57 -9.73
C ALA A 56 -12.23 -21.70 -10.58
N MET A 57 -10.98 -22.12 -10.39
CA MET A 57 -10.41 -23.29 -11.05
C MET A 57 -11.13 -24.56 -10.63
N THR A 58 -11.35 -24.76 -9.32
CA THR A 58 -12.12 -25.92 -8.83
C THR A 58 -13.53 -25.93 -9.40
N ARG A 59 -14.22 -24.78 -9.41
CA ARG A 59 -15.55 -24.67 -10.02
C ARG A 59 -15.55 -24.89 -11.54
N ALA A 60 -14.52 -24.41 -12.23
CA ALA A 60 -14.37 -24.61 -13.66
C ALA A 60 -14.16 -26.10 -13.98
N GLU A 61 -13.34 -26.79 -13.19
CA GLU A 61 -13.16 -28.23 -13.29
C GLU A 61 -14.48 -28.98 -13.08
N GLU A 62 -15.21 -28.68 -12.01
CA GLU A 62 -16.53 -29.28 -11.73
C GLU A 62 -17.51 -29.06 -12.88
N ALA A 63 -17.61 -27.82 -13.38
CA ALA A 63 -18.49 -27.47 -14.49
C ALA A 63 -18.11 -28.21 -15.79
N MET A 64 -16.82 -28.36 -16.07
CA MET A 64 -16.33 -29.10 -17.22
C MET A 64 -16.58 -30.60 -17.09
N ARG A 65 -16.40 -31.20 -15.90
CA ARG A 65 -16.74 -32.61 -15.65
C ARG A 65 -18.23 -32.88 -15.89
N VAL A 66 -19.11 -31.96 -15.46
CA VAL A 66 -20.55 -32.05 -15.71
C VAL A 66 -20.87 -31.91 -17.21
N ALA A 67 -20.25 -30.94 -17.89
CA ALA A 67 -20.46 -30.71 -19.32
C ALA A 67 -20.00 -31.93 -20.16
N HIS A 68 -18.91 -32.57 -19.77
CA HIS A 68 -18.36 -33.77 -20.41
C HIS A 68 -19.03 -35.08 -19.93
N ARG A 69 -19.94 -34.99 -18.95
CA ARG A 69 -20.69 -36.13 -18.36
C ARG A 69 -19.78 -37.21 -17.77
N LEU A 70 -18.66 -36.80 -17.18
CA LEU A 70 -17.69 -37.70 -16.56
C LEU A 70 -18.22 -38.26 -15.22
N ARG A 71 -18.00 -39.55 -14.96
CA ARG A 71 -18.45 -40.19 -13.72
C ARG A 71 -17.50 -39.90 -12.55
N PRO A 72 -17.94 -40.06 -11.29
CA PRO A 72 -17.04 -40.02 -10.14
C PRO A 72 -15.95 -41.10 -10.28
N GLY A 73 -14.68 -40.68 -10.29
CA GLY A 73 -13.52 -41.57 -10.44
C GLY A 73 -12.98 -41.73 -11.86
N GLU A 74 -13.66 -41.17 -12.88
CA GLU A 74 -13.17 -41.12 -14.26
C GLU A 74 -12.14 -39.99 -14.41
N GLU A 75 -11.04 -40.24 -15.13
CA GLU A 75 -9.98 -39.25 -15.39
C GLU A 75 -10.49 -38.10 -16.27
N ASN A 76 -9.93 -36.91 -16.09
CA ASN A 76 -10.30 -35.73 -16.89
C ASN A 76 -9.74 -35.85 -18.31
N ASP A 77 -10.59 -35.61 -19.32
CA ASP A 77 -10.21 -35.49 -20.73
C ASP A 77 -9.88 -34.04 -21.15
N PHE A 78 -9.85 -33.12 -20.18
CA PHE A 78 -9.54 -31.70 -20.35
C PHE A 78 -8.49 -31.24 -19.32
N THR A 79 -7.81 -30.13 -19.62
CA THR A 79 -6.91 -29.45 -18.68
C THR A 79 -7.49 -28.10 -18.29
N VAL A 80 -7.30 -27.72 -17.02
CA VAL A 80 -7.63 -26.39 -16.51
C VAL A 80 -6.32 -25.74 -16.11
N ASP A 81 -5.77 -24.96 -17.04
CA ASP A 81 -4.51 -24.27 -16.84
C ASP A 81 -4.77 -22.80 -16.46
N LYS A 82 -4.10 -22.33 -15.42
CA LYS A 82 -4.01 -20.89 -15.13
C LYS A 82 -2.77 -20.31 -15.79
N ALA A 83 -2.75 -18.99 -15.92
CA ALA A 83 -1.51 -18.29 -16.23
C ALA A 83 -0.58 -18.30 -14.99
N ASP A 84 -0.05 -19.48 -14.63
CA ASP A 84 0.71 -19.74 -13.40
C ASP A 84 1.83 -18.72 -13.19
N ALA A 85 2.60 -18.47 -14.25
CA ALA A 85 3.68 -17.49 -14.22
C ALA A 85 3.18 -16.08 -13.88
N PHE A 86 2.02 -15.67 -14.39
CA PHE A 86 1.47 -14.34 -14.16
C PHE A 86 0.88 -14.24 -12.74
N VAL A 87 0.10 -15.23 -12.31
CA VAL A 87 -0.50 -15.27 -10.96
C VAL A 87 0.60 -15.35 -9.89
N ALA A 88 1.61 -16.21 -10.07
CA ALA A 88 2.73 -16.33 -9.15
C ALA A 88 3.52 -15.02 -9.06
N PHE A 89 3.80 -14.37 -10.19
CA PHE A 89 4.46 -13.06 -10.21
C PHE A 89 3.68 -12.01 -9.42
N TRP A 90 2.37 -11.88 -9.65
CA TRP A 90 1.53 -10.92 -8.91
C TRP A 90 1.44 -11.23 -7.42
N LYS A 91 1.31 -12.50 -7.05
CA LYS A 91 1.29 -12.93 -5.65
C LYS A 91 2.62 -12.63 -4.94
N GLN A 92 3.74 -12.90 -5.61
CA GLN A 92 5.08 -12.59 -5.10
C GLN A 92 5.30 -11.09 -4.96
N LEU A 93 4.96 -10.31 -5.98
CA LEU A 93 5.06 -8.85 -5.94
C LEU A 93 4.21 -8.25 -4.82
N THR A 94 2.95 -8.68 -4.72
CA THR A 94 2.02 -8.22 -3.66
C THR A 94 2.55 -8.59 -2.29
N SER A 95 2.97 -9.85 -2.08
CA SER A 95 3.56 -10.30 -0.82
C SER A 95 4.80 -9.49 -0.44
N LEU A 96 5.68 -9.20 -1.39
CA LEU A 96 6.86 -8.37 -1.17
C LEU A 96 6.48 -6.95 -0.76
N LEU A 97 5.52 -6.32 -1.44
CA LEU A 97 5.08 -4.96 -1.09
C LEU A 97 4.41 -4.91 0.29
N PHE A 98 3.52 -5.87 0.59
CA PHE A 98 2.81 -5.94 1.87
C PHE A 98 3.72 -6.28 3.07
N THR A 99 4.91 -6.83 2.83
CA THR A 99 5.91 -7.10 3.88
C THR A 99 6.97 -6.02 3.97
N ALA A 100 7.51 -5.55 2.84
CA ALA A 100 8.59 -4.58 2.80
C ALA A 100 8.13 -3.16 3.17
N ILE A 101 6.96 -2.72 2.70
CA ILE A 101 6.48 -1.35 2.97
C ILE A 101 6.29 -1.11 4.48
N PRO A 102 5.58 -1.96 5.24
CA PRO A 102 5.46 -1.77 6.69
C PRO A 102 6.81 -1.76 7.40
N ALA A 103 7.77 -2.58 6.97
CA ALA A 103 9.12 -2.61 7.56
C ALA A 103 9.86 -1.28 7.34
N VAL A 104 9.82 -0.74 6.12
CA VAL A 104 10.42 0.57 5.81
C VAL A 104 9.72 1.69 6.57
N VAL A 105 8.39 1.66 6.67
CA VAL A 105 7.62 2.62 7.46
C VAL A 105 8.00 2.55 8.94
N ALA A 106 8.14 1.35 9.51
CA ALA A 106 8.55 1.18 10.90
C ALA A 106 9.94 1.79 11.18
N ILE A 107 10.90 1.55 10.28
CA ILE A 107 12.23 2.18 10.37
C ILE A 107 12.10 3.71 10.28
N GLY A 108 11.32 4.22 9.34
CA GLY A 108 11.08 5.66 9.17
C GLY A 108 10.45 6.30 10.39
N VAL A 109 9.50 5.62 11.05
CA VAL A 109 8.88 6.08 12.30
C VAL A 109 9.90 6.15 13.43
N VAL A 110 10.78 5.16 13.56
CA VAL A 110 11.84 5.18 14.59
C VAL A 110 12.83 6.32 14.33
N VAL A 111 13.33 6.46 13.10
CA VAL A 111 14.27 7.52 12.74
C VAL A 111 13.64 8.90 12.92
N GLY A 112 12.42 9.11 12.41
CA GLY A 112 11.68 10.35 12.59
C GLY A 112 11.39 10.67 14.06
N GLY A 113 11.06 9.64 14.85
CA GLY A 113 10.87 9.74 16.28
C GLY A 113 12.12 10.19 17.03
N ILE A 114 13.28 9.64 16.71
CA ILE A 114 14.57 10.06 17.26
C ILE A 114 14.88 11.51 16.91
N VAL A 115 14.60 11.94 15.67
CA VAL A 115 14.77 13.33 15.24
C VAL A 115 13.88 14.27 16.07
N ILE A 116 12.60 13.94 16.23
CA ILE A 116 11.66 14.72 17.06
C ILE A 116 12.17 14.80 18.50
N MET A 117 12.59 13.67 19.07
CA MET A 117 13.11 13.61 20.43
C MET A 117 14.32 14.55 20.60
N ASN A 118 15.26 14.53 19.66
CA ASN A 118 16.46 15.37 19.72
C ASN A 118 16.14 16.86 19.60
N ILE A 119 15.26 17.24 18.67
CA ILE A 119 14.82 18.63 18.53
C ILE A 119 14.16 19.10 19.84
N MET A 120 13.28 18.28 20.42
CA MET A 120 12.61 18.62 21.68
C MET A 120 13.60 18.73 22.85
N LEU A 121 14.62 17.86 22.93
CA LEU A 121 15.67 17.97 23.95
C LEU A 121 16.48 19.26 23.79
N MET A 122 16.81 19.64 22.56
CA MET A 122 17.46 20.91 22.26
C MET A 122 16.59 22.10 22.72
N THR A 123 15.30 22.09 22.37
CA THR A 123 14.36 23.15 22.78
C THR A 123 14.23 23.26 24.30
N VAL A 124 14.25 22.14 25.03
CA VAL A 124 14.25 22.16 26.50
C VAL A 124 15.49 22.84 27.05
N ASN A 125 16.67 22.59 26.47
CA ASN A 125 17.91 23.21 26.90
C ASN A 125 17.91 24.72 26.62
N GLU A 126 17.49 25.15 25.43
CA GLU A 126 17.39 26.57 25.06
C GLU A 126 16.39 27.34 25.94
N ARG A 127 15.26 26.71 26.27
CA ARG A 127 14.18 27.33 27.08
C ARG A 127 14.28 27.04 28.57
N THR A 128 15.44 26.57 29.06
CA THR A 128 15.63 26.17 30.47
C THR A 128 15.22 27.28 31.45
N ARG A 129 15.64 28.53 31.20
CA ARG A 129 15.34 29.69 32.06
C ARG A 129 13.85 30.03 32.10
N GLU A 130 13.15 29.94 30.96
CA GLU A 130 11.69 30.15 30.91
C GLU A 130 10.94 29.08 31.69
N ILE A 131 11.35 27.82 31.58
CA ILE A 131 10.76 26.70 32.33
C ILE A 131 10.97 26.89 33.83
N GLY A 132 12.17 27.34 34.24
CA GLY A 132 12.49 27.70 35.62
C GLY A 132 11.59 28.81 36.15
N LEU A 133 11.39 29.89 35.37
CA LEU A 133 10.52 31.00 35.72
C LEU A 133 9.07 30.54 35.93
N ARG A 134 8.53 29.71 35.02
CA ARG A 134 7.16 29.16 35.15
C ARG A 134 6.99 28.33 36.42
N LYS A 135 7.98 27.49 36.77
CA LYS A 135 7.93 26.68 37.99
C LYS A 135 8.05 27.51 39.26
N SER A 136 8.87 28.56 39.27
CA SER A 136 8.98 29.49 40.41
C SER A 136 7.69 30.28 40.63
N LEU A 137 6.90 30.50 39.58
CA LEU A 137 5.57 31.10 39.64
C LEU A 137 4.44 30.10 39.98
N GLY A 138 4.77 28.83 40.26
CA GLY A 138 3.83 27.81 40.73
C GLY A 138 3.37 26.79 39.69
N ALA A 139 3.92 26.79 38.46
CA ALA A 139 3.59 25.75 37.48
C ALA A 139 4.02 24.36 37.95
N THR A 140 3.10 23.39 37.90
CA THR A 140 3.40 22.02 38.35
C THR A 140 4.24 21.28 37.31
N ARG A 141 4.90 20.19 37.74
CA ARG A 141 5.59 19.28 36.80
C ARG A 141 4.65 18.72 35.73
N ALA A 142 3.38 18.51 36.08
CA ALA A 142 2.37 18.00 35.16
C ALA A 142 2.02 19.03 34.07
N ASP A 143 1.97 20.32 34.40
CA ASP A 143 1.68 21.39 33.43
C ASP A 143 2.78 21.50 32.39
N ILE A 144 4.05 21.52 32.84
CA ILE A 144 5.21 21.53 31.94
C ILE A 144 5.21 20.28 31.05
N ARG A 145 4.99 19.09 31.63
CA ARG A 145 4.94 17.85 30.85
C ARG A 145 3.82 17.87 29.79
N ARG A 146 2.63 18.35 30.15
CA ARG A 146 1.50 18.46 29.22
C ARG A 146 1.79 19.44 28.09
N GLN A 147 2.40 20.59 28.39
CA GLN A 147 2.79 21.56 27.37
C GLN A 147 3.72 20.92 26.32
N PHE A 148 4.80 20.28 26.76
CA PHE A 148 5.76 19.68 25.84
C PHE A 148 5.17 18.48 25.06
N LEU A 149 4.27 17.71 25.68
CA LEU A 149 3.55 16.64 24.97
C LEU A 149 2.59 17.20 23.91
N VAL A 150 1.90 18.29 24.21
CA VAL A 150 1.04 18.98 23.23
C VAL A 150 1.86 19.58 22.10
N GLU A 151 3.02 20.19 22.39
CA GLU A 151 3.94 20.67 21.35
C GLU A 151 4.40 19.53 20.44
N ALA A 152 4.79 18.38 21.01
CA ALA A 152 5.16 17.20 20.23
C ALA A 152 4.00 16.68 19.37
N LEU A 153 2.80 16.60 19.94
CA LEU A 153 1.60 16.13 19.24
C LEU A 153 1.20 17.08 18.10
N VAL A 154 1.29 18.39 18.29
CA VAL A 154 1.00 19.40 17.26
C VAL A 154 2.02 19.28 16.13
N LEU A 155 3.32 19.15 16.45
CA LEU A 155 4.38 18.98 15.46
C LEU A 155 4.17 17.71 14.62
N THR A 156 3.85 16.57 15.24
CA THR A 156 3.62 15.32 14.51
C THR A 156 2.30 15.29 13.76
N SER A 157 1.25 15.94 14.28
CA SER A 157 -0.04 16.04 13.59
C SER A 157 0.07 16.92 12.35
N LEU A 158 0.78 18.05 12.43
CA LEU A 158 1.04 18.92 11.29
C LEU A 158 1.93 18.23 10.25
N GLY A 159 3.01 17.58 10.69
CA GLY A 159 3.86 16.78 9.81
C GLY A 159 3.09 15.64 9.14
N GLY A 160 2.21 14.97 9.88
CA GLY A 160 1.32 13.93 9.37
C GLY A 160 0.33 14.46 8.33
N ALA A 161 -0.31 15.60 8.60
CA ALA A 161 -1.22 16.24 7.66
C ALA A 161 -0.50 16.64 6.35
N LEU A 162 0.69 17.25 6.46
CA LEU A 162 1.52 17.57 5.30
C LEU A 162 1.97 16.32 4.55
N GLY A 163 2.35 15.26 5.26
CA GLY A 163 2.70 13.97 4.66
C GLY A 163 1.54 13.35 3.88
N VAL A 164 0.32 13.41 4.42
CA VAL A 164 -0.90 12.97 3.73
C VAL A 164 -1.17 13.80 2.48
N LEU A 165 -1.03 15.13 2.55
CA LEU A 165 -1.20 16.00 1.39
C LEU A 165 -0.20 15.70 0.28
N ILE A 166 1.08 15.52 0.64
CA ILE A 166 2.13 15.14 -0.32
C ILE A 166 1.84 13.75 -0.90
N GLY A 167 1.48 12.78 -0.06
CA GLY A 167 1.12 11.43 -0.50
C GLY A 167 -0.07 11.44 -1.46
N TRP A 168 -1.05 12.30 -1.22
CA TRP A 168 -2.19 12.48 -2.12
C TRP A 168 -1.77 13.10 -3.45
N GLY A 169 -0.93 14.14 -3.44
CA GLY A 169 -0.38 14.72 -4.66
C GLY A 169 0.39 13.70 -5.50
N LEU A 170 1.21 12.86 -4.85
CA LEU A 170 1.92 11.77 -5.52
C LEU A 170 0.98 10.72 -6.11
N ALA A 171 -0.03 10.28 -5.35
CA ALA A 171 -1.03 9.33 -5.84
C ALA A 171 -1.81 9.88 -7.05
N PHE A 172 -2.18 11.16 -7.02
CA PHE A 172 -2.83 11.84 -8.14
C PHE A 172 -1.91 11.87 -9.38
N GLY A 173 -0.63 12.21 -9.19
CA GLY A 173 0.37 12.17 -10.26
C GLY A 173 0.50 10.78 -10.87
N VAL A 174 0.65 9.74 -10.04
CA VAL A 174 0.72 8.35 -10.50
C VAL A 174 -0.54 7.97 -11.28
N SER A 175 -1.73 8.29 -10.78
CA SER A 175 -2.99 7.96 -11.47
C SER A 175 -3.16 8.67 -12.81
N THR A 176 -2.51 9.82 -13.00
CA THR A 176 -2.59 10.62 -14.24
C THR A 176 -1.59 10.13 -15.28
N PHE A 177 -0.36 9.79 -14.85
CA PHE A 177 0.73 9.42 -15.75
C PHE A 177 0.88 7.91 -15.97
N THR A 178 0.21 7.08 -15.17
CA THR A 178 0.27 5.61 -15.31
C THR A 178 -1.12 5.00 -15.28
N PRO A 179 -1.33 3.85 -15.93
CA PRO A 179 -2.61 3.12 -15.90
C PRO A 179 -2.88 2.43 -14.55
N LEU A 180 -2.06 2.70 -13.52
CA LEU A 180 -2.19 2.07 -12.21
C LEU A 180 -3.28 2.78 -11.39
N PRO A 181 -4.28 2.04 -10.85
CA PRO A 181 -5.32 2.63 -10.02
C PRO A 181 -4.76 3.00 -8.65
N ALA A 182 -4.24 4.23 -8.51
CA ALA A 182 -3.85 4.78 -7.21
C ALA A 182 -5.08 5.32 -6.48
N ARG A 183 -5.68 4.48 -5.61
CA ARG A 183 -6.82 4.87 -4.77
C ARG A 183 -6.38 5.03 -3.32
N ILE A 184 -6.63 6.21 -2.76
CA ILE A 184 -6.41 6.49 -1.35
C ILE A 184 -7.69 6.17 -0.59
N THR A 185 -7.61 5.24 0.35
CA THR A 185 -8.71 4.88 1.22
C THR A 185 -8.68 5.71 2.50
N LEU A 186 -9.84 6.15 2.99
CA LEU A 186 -9.90 6.98 4.20
C LEU A 186 -9.30 6.30 5.44
N TRP A 187 -9.45 4.98 5.54
CA TRP A 187 -8.89 4.21 6.65
C TRP A 187 -7.35 4.22 6.67
N SER A 188 -6.69 4.28 5.50
CA SER A 188 -5.22 4.26 5.44
C SER A 188 -4.65 5.62 5.85
N VAL A 189 -5.35 6.71 5.53
CA VAL A 189 -5.05 8.06 6.03
C VAL A 189 -5.20 8.11 7.55
N ALA A 190 -6.30 7.59 8.09
CA ALA A 190 -6.52 7.54 9.54
C ALA A 190 -5.43 6.72 10.25
N LEU A 191 -5.05 5.57 9.68
CA LEU A 191 -3.97 4.74 10.20
C LEU A 191 -2.63 5.49 10.20
N ALA A 192 -2.28 6.17 9.10
CA ALA A 192 -1.04 6.94 8.99
C ALA A 192 -0.98 8.07 10.04
N LEU A 193 -2.06 8.82 10.21
CA LEU A 193 -2.15 9.87 11.24
C LEU A 193 -2.09 9.30 12.65
N ALA A 194 -2.74 8.17 12.90
CA ALA A 194 -2.70 7.50 14.21
C ALA A 194 -1.28 7.00 14.55
N VAL A 195 -0.59 6.37 13.59
CA VAL A 195 0.80 5.92 13.75
C VAL A 195 1.73 7.11 13.98
N GLY A 196 1.60 8.18 13.19
CA GLY A 196 2.41 9.40 13.35
C GLY A 196 2.19 10.11 14.67
N SER A 197 0.94 10.27 15.10
CA SER A 197 0.58 10.88 16.38
C SER A 197 1.03 10.02 17.57
N GLY A 198 0.87 8.70 17.46
CA GLY A 198 1.36 7.72 18.43
C GLY A 198 2.87 7.78 18.60
N ALA A 199 3.61 7.79 17.48
CA ALA A 199 5.06 7.96 17.49
C ALA A 199 5.48 9.28 18.13
N GLY A 200 4.86 10.41 17.74
CA GLY A 200 5.13 11.71 18.33
C GLY A 200 4.93 11.75 19.84
N THR A 201 3.85 11.13 20.31
CA THR A 201 3.58 11.01 21.74
C THR A 201 4.65 10.20 22.44
N LEU A 202 5.00 9.01 21.91
CA LEU A 202 6.00 8.11 22.48
C LEU A 202 7.38 8.78 22.59
N PHE A 203 7.88 9.36 21.51
CA PHE A 203 9.18 10.02 21.48
C PHE A 203 9.19 11.37 22.22
N GLY A 204 8.03 12.01 22.38
CA GLY A 204 7.86 13.24 23.17
C GLY A 204 7.84 13.02 24.69
N VAL A 205 7.55 11.81 25.19
CA VAL A 205 7.49 11.54 26.64
C VAL A 205 8.81 11.81 27.34
N TYR A 206 9.92 11.37 26.76
CA TYR A 206 11.25 11.54 27.35
C TYR A 206 11.64 13.02 27.53
N PRO A 207 11.65 13.87 26.49
CA PRO A 207 11.99 15.29 26.64
C PRO A 207 10.99 16.03 27.55
N ALA A 208 9.70 15.74 27.45
CA ALA A 208 8.68 16.34 28.32
C ALA A 208 8.93 16.00 29.81
N THR A 209 9.34 14.76 30.09
CA THR A 209 9.70 14.33 31.45
C THR A 209 10.96 15.04 31.93
N ARG A 210 11.99 15.15 31.08
CA ARG A 210 13.22 15.91 31.35
C ARG A 210 12.91 17.36 31.72
N ALA A 211 12.11 18.05 30.91
CA ALA A 211 11.68 19.43 31.16
C ALA A 211 10.92 19.58 32.49
N SER A 212 9.98 18.66 32.74
CA SER A 212 9.18 18.66 33.97
C SER A 212 10.01 18.47 35.25
N ARG A 213 11.21 17.89 35.16
CA ARG A 213 12.10 17.62 36.31
C ARG A 213 13.19 18.67 36.54
N LEU A 214 13.33 19.67 35.69
CA LEU A 214 14.23 20.82 35.93
C LEU A 214 13.92 21.50 37.26
N ASP A 215 14.94 21.75 38.07
CA ASP A 215 14.80 22.49 39.33
C ASP A 215 14.84 24.01 39.03
N PRO A 216 13.84 24.78 39.49
CA PRO A 216 13.76 26.22 39.24
C PRO A 216 14.99 26.99 39.72
N ILE A 217 15.64 26.58 40.82
CA ILE A 217 16.81 27.30 41.36
C ILE A 217 18.01 27.14 40.43
N THR A 218 18.29 25.91 40.00
CA THR A 218 19.36 25.63 39.04
C THR A 218 19.06 26.20 37.66
N ALA A 219 17.80 26.18 37.21
CA ALA A 219 17.39 26.73 35.92
C ALA A 219 17.55 28.26 35.80
N LEU A 220 17.46 29.00 36.92
CA LEU A 220 17.64 30.46 36.95
C LEU A 220 19.10 30.88 37.15
N ARG A 221 19.96 29.97 37.63
CA ARG A 221 21.39 30.22 37.90
C ARG A 221 22.29 29.96 36.69
N MET A 222 21.78 29.29 35.66
CA MET A 222 22.49 29.05 34.41
C MET A 222 22.54 30.37 33.61
N GLU A 223 23.76 30.91 33.42
CA GLU A 223 24.07 31.91 32.38
C GLU A 223 24.22 31.23 31.02
#